data_AF-A0A5J4TSR6-F1
#
_entry.id   AF-A0A5J4TSR6-F1
#
_cell.length_a   1.000
_cell.length_b   1.000
_cell.length_c   1.000
_cell.angle_alpha   90.00
_cell.angle_beta   90.00
_cell.angle_gamma   90.00
#
_symmetry.space_group_name_H-M   'P 1'
#
loop_
_entity.id
_entity.type
_entity.pdbx_description
1 polymer ?
#
loop_
_entity_poly.entity_id
_entity_poly.type
_entity_poly.pdbx_seq_one_letter_code
_entity_poly.pdbx_strand_id
1 'polypeptide(L)'
;MQQKYEFYEAARALVSFSDSYTQNKQGKQNEQLDSDPSPSLVEIASSLQTLSHQILSNNTCKQVIHIPKLLKSLTTLVTFRLSTHIDLDVDNQRLKVRSWSSDCLRWIQQLGDEQDQSELVNNGYGRVMSISFSTAGGVGEEQ
;
A
#
# COMPACT_ATOMS: atom_id res chain seq x y z
N MET A 1 -14.85 19.81 -1.41
CA MET A 1 -15.45 18.87 -0.42
C MET A 1 -15.34 17.42 -0.87
N GLN A 2 -15.76 17.08 -2.09
CA GLN A 2 -15.78 15.71 -2.60
C GLN A 2 -14.41 15.01 -2.69
N GLN A 3 -13.39 15.66 -3.26
CA GLN A 3 -12.03 15.10 -3.33
C GLN A 3 -11.41 14.77 -1.96
N LYS A 4 -11.71 15.59 -0.95
CA LYS A 4 -11.24 15.36 0.43
C LYS A 4 -11.90 14.10 1.03
N TYR A 5 -13.19 13.91 0.76
CA TYR A 5 -13.93 12.73 1.21
C TYR A 5 -13.42 11.45 0.52
N GLU A 6 -13.25 11.49 -0.80
CA GLU A 6 -12.70 10.37 -1.58
C GLU A 6 -11.32 9.94 -1.09
N PHE A 7 -10.47 10.90 -0.71
CA PHE A 7 -9.16 10.61 -0.11
C PHE A 7 -9.29 9.81 1.20
N TYR A 8 -10.15 10.23 2.13
CA TYR A 8 -10.28 9.55 3.43
C TYR A 8 -10.90 8.16 3.30
N GLU A 9 -11.86 7.98 2.39
CA GLU A 9 -12.43 6.65 2.10
C GLU A 9 -11.38 5.71 1.51
N ALA A 10 -10.59 6.17 0.54
CA ALA A 10 -9.48 5.40 0.00
C ALA A 10 -8.43 5.07 1.08
N ALA A 11 -8.05 6.06 1.90
CA ALA A 11 -7.11 5.85 2.99
C ALA A 11 -7.61 4.80 3.99
N ARG A 12 -8.89 4.84 4.35
CA ARG A 12 -9.52 3.86 5.25
C ARG A 12 -9.51 2.46 4.63
N ALA A 13 -9.88 2.33 3.36
CA ALA A 13 -9.88 1.04 2.66
C ALA A 13 -8.47 0.42 2.62
N LEU A 14 -7.45 1.22 2.30
CA LEU A 14 -6.06 0.77 2.25
C LEU A 14 -5.52 0.34 3.61
N VAL A 15 -5.83 1.09 4.66
CA VAL A 15 -5.44 0.76 6.03
C VAL A 15 -6.09 -0.54 6.48
N SER A 16 -7.41 -0.65 6.34
CA SER A 16 -8.15 -1.87 6.72
C SER A 16 -7.65 -3.11 5.96
N PHE A 17 -7.41 -2.99 4.66
CA PHE A 17 -6.91 -4.09 3.84
C PHE A 17 -5.49 -4.52 4.25
N SER A 18 -4.58 -3.56 4.41
CA SER A 18 -3.20 -3.83 4.84
C SER A 18 -3.12 -4.44 6.24
N ASP A 19 -3.96 -3.98 7.16
CA ASP A 19 -4.01 -4.50 8.53
C ASP A 19 -4.52 -5.94 8.54
N SER A 20 -5.60 -6.23 7.80
CA SER A 20 -6.11 -7.59 7.61
C SER A 20 -5.05 -8.51 7.01
N TYR A 21 -4.35 -8.08 5.97
CA TYR A 21 -3.26 -8.85 5.37
C TYR A 21 -2.14 -9.18 6.37
N THR A 22 -1.75 -8.19 7.19
CA THR A 22 -0.70 -8.36 8.20
C THR A 22 -1.12 -9.33 9.31
N GLN A 23 -2.38 -9.28 9.73
CA GLN A 23 -2.95 -10.19 10.74
C GLN A 23 -3.01 -11.63 10.22
N ASN A 24 -3.41 -11.82 8.96
CA ASN A 24 -3.45 -13.14 8.30
C ASN A 24 -2.06 -13.78 8.24
N LYS A 25 -1.03 -12.99 7.93
CA LYS A 25 0.37 -13.45 7.90
C LYS A 25 0.90 -13.86 9.27
N GLN A 26 0.37 -13.32 10.36
CA GLN A 26 0.80 -13.65 11.74
C GLN A 26 0.07 -14.87 12.33
N GLY A 27 -0.80 -15.55 11.58
CA GLY A 27 -1.56 -16.70 12.07
C GLY A 27 -2.54 -16.36 13.21
N LYS A 28 -2.91 -15.08 13.36
CA LYS A 28 -3.71 -14.55 14.48
C LYS A 28 -5.22 -14.59 14.26
N GLN A 29 -5.71 -15.42 13.33
CA GLN A 29 -7.16 -15.64 13.21
C GLN A 29 -7.58 -16.74 14.21
N ASN A 30 -8.04 -16.31 15.38
CA ASN A 30 -9.06 -17.05 16.11
C ASN A 30 -10.40 -16.80 15.40
N GLU A 31 -11.23 -17.85 15.34
CA GLU A 31 -12.50 -17.91 14.63
C GLU A 31 -13.38 -16.65 14.78
N GLN A 32 -13.98 -16.28 13.64
CA GLN A 32 -15.13 -15.37 13.52
C GLN A 32 -14.83 -13.87 13.64
N LEU A 33 -14.62 -13.21 12.49
CA LEU A 33 -14.78 -11.77 12.35
C LEU A 33 -16.02 -11.47 11.51
N ASP A 34 -17.07 -11.03 12.19
CA ASP A 34 -18.11 -10.14 11.63
C ASP A 34 -17.48 -8.79 11.27
N SER A 35 -16.54 -8.79 10.32
CA SER A 35 -15.92 -7.58 9.78
C SER A 35 -16.54 -7.22 8.46
N ASP A 36 -16.68 -5.91 8.24
CA ASP A 36 -16.95 -5.33 6.92
C ASP A 36 -16.20 -6.09 5.83
N PRO A 37 -16.82 -6.34 4.67
CA PRO A 37 -16.17 -7.05 3.58
C PRO A 37 -14.84 -6.36 3.27
N SER A 38 -13.73 -7.09 3.43
CA SER A 38 -12.42 -6.58 3.07
C SER A 38 -12.47 -6.22 1.57
N PRO A 39 -12.02 -5.01 1.17
CA PRO A 39 -12.12 -4.59 -0.22
C PRO A 39 -11.40 -5.59 -1.13
N SER A 40 -11.97 -5.83 -2.32
CA SER A 40 -11.36 -6.69 -3.32
C SER A 40 -10.02 -6.14 -3.81
N LEU A 41 -9.14 -6.99 -4.33
CA LEU A 41 -7.85 -6.56 -4.90
C LEU A 41 -8.01 -5.50 -6.01
N VAL A 42 -9.08 -5.60 -6.79
CA VAL A 42 -9.40 -4.65 -7.88
C VAL A 42 -9.73 -3.27 -7.32
N GLU A 43 -10.53 -3.21 -6.25
CA GLU A 43 -10.86 -1.96 -5.57
C GLU A 43 -9.61 -1.33 -4.95
N ILE A 44 -8.78 -2.13 -4.26
CA ILE A 44 -7.52 -1.66 -3.67
C ILE A 44 -6.57 -1.11 -4.73
N ALA A 45 -6.40 -1.81 -5.86
CA ALA A 45 -5.58 -1.32 -6.96
C ALA A 45 -6.11 0.01 -7.52
N SER A 46 -7.43 0.15 -7.64
CA SER A 46 -8.08 1.39 -8.10
C SER A 46 -7.91 2.54 -7.10
N SER A 47 -8.02 2.26 -5.80
CA SER A 47 -7.77 3.23 -4.73
C SER A 47 -6.32 3.71 -4.73
N LEU A 48 -5.36 2.79 -4.88
CA LEU A 48 -3.92 3.13 -4.97
C LEU A 48 -3.60 3.95 -6.22
N GLN A 49 -4.17 3.61 -7.37
CA GLN A 49 -4.00 4.38 -8.60
C GLN A 49 -4.52 5.81 -8.42
N THR A 50 -5.73 5.95 -7.87
CA THR A 50 -6.34 7.25 -7.59
C THR A 50 -5.48 8.06 -6.62
N LEU A 51 -5.03 7.44 -5.53
CA LEU A 51 -4.15 8.06 -4.55
C LEU A 51 -2.82 8.51 -5.18
N SER A 52 -2.21 7.69 -6.03
CA SER A 52 -0.98 8.02 -6.75
C SER A 52 -1.14 9.29 -7.59
N HIS A 53 -2.23 9.39 -8.37
CA HIS A 53 -2.55 10.59 -9.14
C HIS A 53 -2.79 11.82 -8.24
N GLN A 54 -3.47 11.64 -7.10
CA GLN A 54 -3.70 12.72 -6.14
C GLN A 54 -2.41 13.22 -5.48
N ILE A 55 -1.47 12.31 -5.15
CA ILE A 55 -0.16 12.67 -4.62
C ILE A 55 0.64 13.45 -5.66
N LEU A 56 0.67 12.97 -6.92
CA LEU A 56 1.37 13.64 -8.03
C LEU A 56 0.84 15.08 -8.27
N SER A 57 -0.46 15.30 -8.07
CA SER A 57 -1.10 16.63 -8.13
C SER A 57 -0.73 17.55 -6.95
N ASN A 58 0.22 17.13 -6.10
CA ASN A 58 0.88 17.85 -5.00
C ASN A 58 -0.02 18.22 -3.79
N ASN A 59 -1.35 18.29 -3.97
CA ASN A 59 -2.28 18.68 -2.89
C ASN A 59 -2.42 17.62 -1.77
N THR A 60 -2.08 16.36 -2.04
CA THR A 60 -2.37 15.23 -1.14
C THR A 60 -1.12 14.60 -0.52
N CYS A 61 0.07 14.89 -1.05
CA CYS A 61 1.34 14.35 -0.55
C CYS A 61 1.53 14.58 0.97
N LYS A 62 1.44 15.84 1.40
CA LYS A 62 1.55 16.22 2.82
C LYS A 62 0.49 15.56 3.69
N GLN A 63 -0.72 15.37 3.17
CA GLN A 63 -1.79 14.70 3.92
C GLN A 63 -1.47 13.22 4.16
N VAL A 64 -0.88 12.53 3.17
CA VAL A 64 -0.50 11.11 3.30
C VAL A 64 0.61 10.92 4.34
N ILE A 65 1.64 11.78 4.32
CA ILE A 65 2.76 11.72 5.27
C ILE A 65 2.27 11.93 6.71
N HIS A 66 1.34 12.86 6.93
CA HIS A 66 0.77 13.12 8.26
C HIS A 66 -0.22 12.05 8.73
N ILE A 67 -0.43 10.97 7.96
CA ILE A 67 -1.24 9.81 8.37
C ILE A 67 -0.32 8.58 8.42
N PRO A 68 0.41 8.36 9.55
CA PRO A 68 1.43 7.30 9.64
C PRO A 68 0.89 5.90 9.35
N LYS A 69 -0.37 5.62 9.68
CA LYS A 69 -1.02 4.35 9.37
C LYS A 69 -1.12 4.12 7.86
N LEU A 70 -1.51 5.14 7.10
CA LEU A 70 -1.61 5.05 5.65
C LEU A 70 -0.22 4.86 5.02
N LEU A 71 0.79 5.60 5.50
CA LEU A 71 2.17 5.47 5.03
C LEU A 71 2.73 4.06 5.28
N LYS A 72 2.45 3.50 6.46
CA LYS A 72 2.80 2.12 6.81
C LYS A 72 2.07 1.10 5.92
N SER A 73 0.79 1.35 5.61
CA SER A 73 0.02 0.49 4.72
C SER A 73 0.62 0.48 3.31
N LEU A 74 0.98 1.64 2.75
CA LEU A 74 1.67 1.73 1.45
C LEU A 74 2.97 0.91 1.46
N THR A 75 3.78 1.08 2.51
CA THR A 75 5.05 0.35 2.68
C THR A 75 4.84 -1.17 2.76
N THR A 76 3.76 -1.61 3.42
CA THR A 76 3.38 -3.02 3.52
C THR A 76 2.95 -3.58 2.17
N LEU A 77 2.13 -2.84 1.43
CA LEU A 77 1.56 -3.26 0.15
C LEU A 77 2.59 -3.36 -0.99
N VAL A 78 3.72 -2.66 -0.91
CA VAL A 78 4.84 -2.88 -1.84
C VAL A 78 5.40 -4.30 -1.71
N THR A 79 5.39 -4.85 -0.49
CA THR A 79 5.85 -6.22 -0.18
C THR A 79 4.72 -7.25 -0.23
N PHE A 80 3.58 -6.89 -0.82
CA PHE A 80 2.43 -7.78 -0.94
C PHE A 80 2.80 -9.00 -1.80
N ARG A 81 2.83 -10.18 -1.17
CA ARG A 81 3.30 -11.42 -1.78
C ARG A 81 2.41 -11.88 -2.93
N LEU A 82 3.03 -12.38 -4.00
CA LEU A 82 2.37 -13.19 -5.02
C LEU A 82 2.10 -14.58 -4.39
N SER A 83 0.86 -15.07 -4.45
CA SER A 83 0.60 -16.45 -4.05
C SER A 83 1.19 -17.38 -5.10
N THR A 84 1.56 -18.59 -4.70
CA THR A 84 1.99 -19.66 -5.63
C THR A 84 0.85 -20.22 -6.48
N HIS A 85 -0.38 -19.73 -6.29
CA HIS A 85 -1.54 -20.15 -7.05
C HIS A 85 -1.54 -19.55 -8.46
N ILE A 86 -1.69 -20.42 -9.47
CA ILE A 86 -1.68 -20.15 -10.91
C ILE A 86 -2.98 -19.43 -11.36
N ASP A 87 -3.46 -18.47 -10.58
CA ASP A 87 -4.51 -17.55 -11.05
C ASP A 87 -3.84 -16.27 -11.55
N LEU A 88 -3.62 -16.25 -12.86
CA LEU A 88 -2.98 -15.15 -13.56
C LEU A 88 -3.71 -13.82 -13.37
N ASP A 89 -5.04 -13.83 -13.22
CA ASP A 89 -5.79 -12.59 -13.01
C ASP A 89 -5.53 -12.06 -11.60
N VAL A 90 -5.61 -12.92 -10.58
CA VAL A 90 -5.31 -12.53 -9.20
C VAL A 90 -3.89 -12.00 -9.08
N ASP A 91 -2.90 -12.70 -9.66
CA ASP A 91 -1.50 -12.26 -9.64
C ASP A 91 -1.28 -10.94 -10.36
N ASN A 92 -1.96 -10.70 -11.49
CA ASN A 92 -1.94 -9.39 -12.15
C ASN A 92 -2.49 -8.29 -11.24
N GLN A 93 -3.55 -8.55 -10.47
CA GLN A 93 -4.05 -7.56 -9.51
C GLN A 93 -3.05 -7.32 -8.37
N ARG A 94 -2.38 -8.36 -7.87
CA ARG A 94 -1.32 -8.20 -6.87
C ARG A 94 -0.16 -7.36 -7.38
N LEU A 95 0.27 -7.58 -8.62
CA LEU A 95 1.30 -6.77 -9.26
C LEU A 95 0.88 -5.30 -9.37
N LYS A 96 -0.38 -5.03 -9.73
CA LYS A 96 -0.91 -3.66 -9.72
C LYS A 96 -0.89 -3.04 -8.33
N VAL A 97 -1.27 -3.78 -7.29
CA VAL A 97 -1.20 -3.31 -5.89
C VAL A 97 0.24 -2.94 -5.52
N ARG A 98 1.23 -3.79 -5.83
CA ARG A 98 2.65 -3.50 -5.58
C ARG A 98 3.12 -2.27 -6.36
N SER A 99 2.80 -2.20 -7.65
CA SER A 99 3.20 -1.12 -8.55
C SER A 99 2.66 0.23 -8.09
N TRP A 100 1.35 0.33 -7.87
CA TRP A 100 0.73 1.59 -7.48
C TRP A 100 1.14 2.03 -6.08
N SER A 101 1.35 1.10 -5.15
CA SER A 101 1.91 1.43 -3.83
C SER A 101 3.33 1.99 -3.94
N SER A 102 4.15 1.40 -4.81
CA SER A 102 5.52 1.87 -5.08
C SER A 102 5.52 3.25 -5.71
N ASP A 103 4.62 3.50 -6.67
CA ASP A 103 4.44 4.82 -7.29
C ASP A 103 4.01 5.87 -6.27
N CYS A 104 3.06 5.56 -5.37
CA CYS A 104 2.65 6.48 -4.30
C CYS A 104 3.87 6.91 -3.47
N LEU A 105 4.66 5.95 -2.99
CA LEU A 105 5.83 6.27 -2.17
C LEU A 105 6.92 7.00 -2.95
N ARG A 106 7.12 6.69 -4.24
CA ARG A 106 8.05 7.43 -5.12
C ARG A 106 7.64 8.89 -5.23
N TRP A 107 6.35 9.17 -5.42
CA TRP A 107 5.86 10.54 -5.50
C TRP A 107 5.99 11.27 -4.16
N ILE A 108 5.71 10.59 -3.04
CA ILE A 108 5.93 11.16 -1.71
C ILE A 108 7.41 11.53 -1.53
N GLN A 109 8.33 10.64 -1.89
CA GLN A 109 9.77 10.90 -1.83
C GLN A 109 10.19 12.06 -2.74
N GLN A 110 9.63 12.19 -3.95
CA GLN A 110 10.01 13.25 -4.88
C GLN A 110 9.44 14.63 -4.53
N LEU A 111 8.27 14.67 -3.87
CA LEU A 111 7.54 15.90 -3.57
C LEU A 111 7.72 16.37 -2.12
N GLY A 112 8.16 15.49 -1.21
CA GLY A 112 8.29 15.77 0.21
C GLY A 112 9.54 16.59 0.55
N ASP A 113 9.42 17.42 1.60
CA ASP A 113 10.54 18.18 2.17
C ASP A 113 11.39 17.33 3.14
N GLU A 114 12.40 17.94 3.78
CA GLU A 114 13.33 17.24 4.68
C GLU A 114 12.63 16.49 5.83
N GLN A 115 11.54 17.06 6.35
CA GLN A 115 10.77 16.44 7.43
C GLN A 115 10.01 15.21 6.89
N ASP A 116 9.43 15.34 5.71
CA ASP A 116 8.72 14.26 5.02
C ASP A 116 9.65 13.06 4.71
N GLN A 117 10.88 13.34 4.28
CA GLN A 117 11.90 12.30 4.06
C GLN A 117 12.24 11.55 5.35
N SER A 118 12.34 12.27 6.47
CA SER A 118 12.63 11.67 7.77
C SER A 118 11.53 10.69 8.20
N GLU A 119 10.26 11.05 7.97
CA GLU A 119 9.11 10.19 8.27
C GLU A 119 9.09 8.93 7.39
N LEU A 120 9.42 9.06 6.09
CA LEU A 120 9.57 7.92 5.18
C LEU A 120 10.65 6.94 5.66
N VAL A 121 11.82 7.43 6.04
CA VAL A 121 12.92 6.60 6.56
C VAL A 121 12.50 5.88 7.84
N ASN A 122 11.85 6.60 8.77
CA ASN A 122 11.34 6.02 10.01
C ASN A 122 10.28 4.93 9.80
N ASN A 123 9.49 5.03 8.73
CA ASN A 123 8.53 3.99 8.34
C ASN A 123 9.16 2.78 7.63
N GLY A 124 10.48 2.74 7.46
CA GLY A 124 11.20 1.63 6.84
C GLY A 124 11.18 1.66 5.31
N TYR A 125 10.82 2.80 4.72
CA TYR A 125 10.74 2.96 3.26
C TYR A 125 12.06 2.62 2.56
N GLY A 126 13.20 3.06 3.12
CA GLY A 126 14.52 2.78 2.55
C GLY A 126 14.81 1.29 2.35
N ARG A 127 14.31 0.43 3.25
CA ARG A 127 14.47 -1.03 3.14
C ARG A 127 13.54 -1.63 2.07
N VAL A 128 12.34 -1.07 1.94
CA VAL A 128 11.35 -1.55 0.97
C VAL A 128 11.75 -1.14 -0.44
N MET A 129 12.31 0.05 -0.62
CA MET A 129 12.75 0.57 -1.92
C MET A 129 13.73 -0.38 -2.63
N SER A 130 14.70 -0.96 -1.91
CA SER A 130 15.65 -1.92 -2.51
C SER A 130 14.96 -3.19 -3.03
N ILE A 131 13.83 -3.56 -2.43
CA ILE A 131 13.03 -4.72 -2.85
C ILE A 131 12.17 -4.35 -4.08
N SER A 132 11.60 -3.13 -4.11
CA SER A 132 10.75 -2.65 -5.21
C SER A 132 11.46 -2.60 -6.57
N PHE A 133 12.76 -2.27 -6.58
CA PHE A 133 13.57 -2.21 -7.81
C PHE A 133 13.95 -3.60 -8.34
N SER A 134 13.80 -4.65 -7.52
CA SER A 134 14.13 -6.00 -7.92
C SER A 134 12.95 -6.60 -8.70
N THR A 135 13.09 -6.70 -10.03
CA THR A 135 12.10 -7.38 -10.90
C THR A 135 12.05 -8.88 -10.66
N ALA A 136 13.13 -9.45 -10.12
CA ALA A 136 13.17 -10.83 -9.66
C ALA A 136 12.55 -10.89 -8.27
N GLY A 137 11.42 -11.61 -8.13
CA GLY A 137 10.90 -12.01 -6.83
C GLY A 137 12.01 -12.72 -6.07
N GLY A 138 12.58 -12.04 -5.07
CA GLY A 138 13.75 -12.55 -4.36
C GLY A 138 13.41 -13.86 -3.63
N VAL A 139 14.40 -14.75 -3.51
CA VAL A 139 14.33 -15.93 -2.64
C VAL A 139 13.88 -15.48 -1.24
N GLY A 140 12.64 -15.82 -0.86
CA GLY A 140 11.98 -15.36 0.38
C GLY A 140 10.62 -14.66 0.19
N GLU A 141 10.25 -14.30 -1.04
CA GLU A 141 8.89 -13.83 -1.36
C GLU A 141 7.85 -14.97 -1.42
N GLU A 142 8.30 -16.24 -1.45
CA GLU A 142 7.51 -17.46 -1.69
C GLU A 142 6.93 -18.17 -0.45
N GLN A 143 7.05 -17.62 0.76
CA GLN A 143 6.55 -18.27 1.99
C GLN A 143 5.23 -17.72 2.52
#